data_AF-R5MTK4-F1
#
_entry.id   AF-R5MTK4-F1
#
_cell.length_a   1.000
_cell.length_b   1.000
_cell.length_c   1.000
_cell.angle_alpha   90.00
_cell.angle_beta   90.00
_cell.angle_gamma   90.00
#
_symmetry.space_group_name_H-M   'P 1'
#
loop_
_entity.id
_entity.type
_entity.pdbx_description
1 polymer ?
#
loop_
_entity_poly.entity_id
_entity_poly.type
_entity_poly.pdbx_seq_one_letter_code
_entity_poly.pdbx_strand_id
1 'polypeptide(L)'
;MKLNEKTKIYLESIFNKEISEITTEDLANLNNIYLTADISLIKLMPNLKSINLENMNLNSRDLQVILSSGVTELNLKKCTLVKGKIIQNDSLQKLTILNCNIDDYSLLKMFPKLDYLSIHNPVSSNPLDCNLIPTELTTLRLESCNLRNIQNIGNILNCNMLSLLGTTVSSLDFLDNLPLQSLYINEEYNATISSHISDECEVYNDFRLWRILPNESSRHR
;
A
#
# COMPACT_ATOMS: atom_id res chain seq x y z
N MET A 1 2.34 -5.62 -29.33
CA MET A 1 2.40 -5.06 -27.96
C MET A 1 3.81 -4.53 -27.71
N LYS A 2 4.01 -3.26 -27.36
CA LYS A 2 5.36 -2.72 -27.09
C LYS A 2 5.67 -2.85 -25.60
N LEU A 3 6.27 -3.97 -25.22
CA LEU A 3 6.73 -4.20 -23.85
C LEU A 3 8.13 -3.62 -23.62
N ASN A 4 8.39 -3.09 -22.43
CA ASN A 4 9.75 -2.82 -21.98
C ASN A 4 10.49 -4.15 -21.71
N GLU A 5 11.83 -4.15 -21.77
CA GLU A 5 12.62 -5.38 -21.60
C GLU A 5 12.45 -6.07 -20.25
N LYS A 6 12.30 -5.30 -19.16
CA LYS A 6 12.10 -5.89 -17.82
C LYS A 6 10.79 -6.67 -17.71
N THR A 7 9.71 -6.13 -18.27
CA THR A 7 8.41 -6.78 -18.31
C THR A 7 8.45 -8.00 -19.23
N LYS A 8 9.19 -7.95 -20.36
CA LYS A 8 9.40 -9.13 -21.20
C LYS A 8 10.10 -10.23 -20.42
N ILE A 9 11.27 -9.95 -19.84
CA ILE A 9 12.07 -10.91 -19.06
C ILE A 9 11.23 -11.54 -17.93
N TYR A 10 10.40 -10.75 -17.25
CA TYR A 10 9.53 -11.24 -16.19
C TYR A 10 8.44 -12.19 -16.71
N LEU A 11 7.79 -11.86 -17.83
CA LEU A 11 6.76 -12.73 -18.41
C LEU A 11 7.40 -14.02 -18.98
N GLU A 12 8.52 -13.90 -19.67
CA GLU A 12 9.28 -15.04 -20.19
C GLU A 12 9.72 -15.98 -19.06
N SER A 13 10.14 -15.44 -17.91
CA SER A 13 10.51 -16.27 -16.75
C SER A 13 9.32 -16.95 -16.09
N ILE A 14 8.15 -16.31 -16.01
CA ILE A 14 6.93 -16.93 -15.46
C ILE A 14 6.47 -18.10 -16.33
N PHE A 15 6.42 -17.90 -17.64
CA PHE A 15 5.86 -18.89 -18.56
C PHE A 15 6.89 -19.89 -19.08
N ASN A 16 8.18 -19.61 -18.89
CA ASN A 16 9.30 -20.37 -19.47
C ASN A 16 9.13 -20.53 -21.00
N LYS A 17 8.80 -19.42 -21.66
CA LYS A 17 8.52 -19.30 -23.10
C LYS A 17 9.08 -17.98 -23.60
N GLU A 18 9.42 -17.90 -24.88
CA GLU A 18 9.72 -16.61 -25.50
C GLU A 18 8.47 -15.72 -25.48
N ILE A 19 8.66 -14.39 -25.40
CA ILE A 19 7.54 -13.44 -25.37
C ILE A 19 6.62 -13.56 -26.59
N SER A 20 7.17 -14.02 -27.72
CA SER A 20 6.47 -14.30 -28.98
C SER A 20 5.49 -15.47 -28.88
N GLU A 21 5.71 -16.40 -27.94
CA GLU A 21 4.93 -17.63 -27.74
C GLU A 21 3.89 -17.50 -26.62
N ILE A 22 3.92 -16.42 -25.84
CA ILE A 22 2.96 -16.17 -24.76
C ILE A 22 1.59 -15.83 -25.36
N THR A 23 0.59 -16.63 -25.00
CA THR A 23 -0.79 -16.52 -25.47
C THR A 23 -1.67 -15.75 -24.50
N THR A 24 -2.89 -15.42 -24.92
CA THR A 24 -3.91 -14.84 -24.03
C THR A 24 -4.35 -15.82 -22.93
N GLU A 25 -4.32 -17.12 -23.19
CA GLU A 25 -4.62 -18.15 -22.19
C GLU A 25 -3.54 -18.20 -21.10
N ASP A 26 -2.27 -18.09 -21.49
CA ASP A 26 -1.16 -17.96 -20.54
C ASP A 26 -1.41 -16.75 -19.61
N LEU A 27 -1.71 -15.58 -20.18
CA LEU A 27 -1.98 -14.35 -19.41
C LEU A 27 -3.23 -14.45 -18.52
N ALA A 28 -4.25 -15.21 -18.92
CA ALA A 28 -5.44 -15.44 -18.12
C ALA A 28 -5.17 -16.27 -16.85
N ASN A 29 -4.09 -17.05 -16.83
CA ASN A 29 -3.69 -17.82 -15.64
C ASN A 29 -2.93 -16.99 -14.60
N LEU A 30 -2.59 -15.73 -14.89
CA LEU A 30 -1.93 -14.85 -13.93
C LEU A 30 -2.92 -14.29 -12.92
N ASN A 31 -2.61 -14.48 -11.65
CA ASN A 31 -3.26 -13.84 -10.51
C ASN A 31 -2.43 -12.68 -9.94
N ASN A 32 -1.16 -12.56 -10.30
CA ASN A 32 -0.28 -11.48 -9.89
C ASN A 32 0.62 -11.01 -11.01
N ILE A 33 0.98 -9.72 -11.00
CA ILE A 33 1.95 -9.17 -11.94
C ILE A 33 2.84 -8.10 -11.30
N TYR A 34 4.07 -7.99 -11.82
CA TYR A 34 5.00 -6.90 -11.56
C TYR A 34 5.27 -6.10 -12.84
N LEU A 35 5.03 -4.78 -12.81
CA LEU A 35 5.17 -3.88 -13.95
C LEU A 35 6.08 -2.69 -13.66
N THR A 36 6.79 -2.25 -14.69
CA THR A 36 7.73 -1.10 -14.61
C THR A 36 7.54 -0.06 -15.71
N ALA A 37 6.58 -0.24 -16.63
CA ALA A 37 6.27 0.80 -17.63
C ALA A 37 4.88 0.71 -18.26
N ASP A 38 4.37 -0.48 -18.58
CA ASP A 38 3.16 -0.61 -19.40
C ASP A 38 1.97 -1.21 -18.62
N ILE A 39 1.05 -0.34 -18.21
CA ILE A 39 -0.19 -0.67 -17.48
C ILE A 39 -1.28 -1.20 -18.42
N SER A 40 -1.17 -0.98 -19.73
CA SER A 40 -2.19 -1.41 -20.68
C SER A 40 -2.37 -2.93 -20.72
N LEU A 41 -1.35 -3.67 -20.29
CA LEU A 41 -1.31 -5.14 -20.20
C LEU A 41 -2.30 -5.72 -19.21
N ILE A 42 -2.68 -4.96 -18.19
CA ILE A 42 -3.64 -5.40 -17.17
C ILE A 42 -4.95 -5.84 -17.82
N LYS A 43 -5.34 -5.21 -18.93
CA LYS A 43 -6.56 -5.55 -19.69
C LYS A 43 -6.53 -6.95 -20.30
N LEU A 44 -5.36 -7.57 -20.41
CA LEU A 44 -5.16 -8.91 -20.97
C LEU A 44 -5.14 -9.99 -19.88
N MET A 45 -5.22 -9.61 -18.60
CA MET A 45 -5.06 -10.51 -17.45
C MET A 45 -6.30 -10.42 -16.56
N PRO A 46 -7.42 -11.04 -16.96
CA PRO A 46 -8.73 -10.85 -16.32
C PRO A 46 -8.83 -11.39 -14.89
N ASN A 47 -7.88 -12.23 -14.46
CA ASN A 47 -7.91 -12.91 -13.16
C ASN A 47 -6.91 -12.32 -12.14
N LEU A 48 -6.36 -11.13 -12.42
CA LEU A 48 -5.42 -10.47 -11.51
C LEU A 48 -6.08 -10.15 -10.16
N LYS A 49 -5.42 -10.61 -9.09
CA LYS A 49 -5.73 -10.29 -7.70
C LYS A 49 -4.75 -9.28 -7.12
N SER A 50 -3.48 -9.32 -7.56
CA SER A 50 -2.41 -8.49 -7.01
C SER A 50 -1.58 -7.83 -8.12
N ILE A 51 -1.33 -6.52 -7.99
CA ILE A 51 -0.53 -5.74 -8.94
C ILE A 51 0.59 -5.03 -8.19
N ASN A 52 1.83 -5.23 -8.65
CA ASN A 52 3.01 -4.56 -8.14
C ASN A 52 3.56 -3.61 -9.21
N LEU A 53 3.65 -2.32 -8.90
CA LEU A 53 4.16 -1.30 -9.80
C LEU A 53 5.43 -0.70 -9.21
N GLU A 54 6.48 -0.58 -10.02
CA GLU A 54 7.72 0.06 -9.60
C GLU A 54 8.22 1.11 -10.60
N ASN A 55 8.65 2.27 -10.08
CA ASN A 55 9.20 3.39 -10.87
C ASN A 55 8.24 3.91 -11.96
N MET A 56 6.94 4.00 -11.65
CA MET A 56 5.91 4.43 -12.60
C MET A 56 5.35 5.81 -12.27
N ASN A 57 5.06 6.62 -13.29
CA ASN A 57 4.30 7.86 -13.14
C ASN A 57 2.83 7.58 -13.46
N LEU A 58 1.98 7.53 -12.42
CA LEU A 58 0.58 7.13 -12.51
C LEU A 58 -0.31 8.37 -12.50
N ASN A 59 -1.04 8.57 -13.59
CA ASN A 59 -2.13 9.54 -13.62
C ASN A 59 -3.48 8.85 -13.33
N SER A 60 -4.56 9.64 -13.27
CA SER A 60 -5.91 9.12 -13.01
C SER A 60 -6.39 8.05 -13.99
N ARG A 61 -5.98 8.09 -15.26
CA ARG A 61 -6.36 7.05 -16.24
C ARG A 61 -5.67 5.73 -15.95
N ASP A 62 -4.41 5.78 -15.55
CA ASP A 62 -3.64 4.60 -15.19
C ASP A 62 -4.25 3.91 -13.97
N LEU A 63 -4.57 4.69 -12.93
CA LEU A 63 -5.28 4.21 -11.75
C LEU A 63 -6.66 3.66 -12.11
N GLN A 64 -7.42 4.31 -13.00
CA GLN A 64 -8.71 3.78 -13.44
C GLN A 64 -8.56 2.41 -14.14
N VAL A 65 -7.52 2.21 -14.97
CA VAL A 65 -7.25 0.91 -15.62
C VAL A 65 -6.95 -0.17 -14.57
N ILE A 66 -6.09 0.14 -13.60
CA ILE A 66 -5.75 -0.77 -12.50
C ILE A 66 -7.01 -1.14 -11.71
N LEU A 67 -7.78 -0.14 -11.28
CA LEU A 67 -8.94 -0.34 -10.41
C LEU A 67 -10.13 -0.99 -11.13
N SER A 68 -10.23 -0.87 -12.44
CA SER A 68 -11.28 -1.54 -13.22
C SER A 68 -10.97 -3.02 -13.48
N SER A 69 -9.78 -3.50 -13.13
CA SER A 69 -9.38 -4.91 -13.33
C SER A 69 -9.95 -5.87 -12.28
N GLY A 70 -10.55 -5.37 -11.20
CA GLY A 70 -11.02 -6.19 -10.08
C GLY A 70 -9.92 -6.61 -9.09
N VAL A 71 -8.72 -6.04 -9.23
CA VAL A 71 -7.60 -6.26 -8.30
C VAL A 71 -8.02 -5.98 -6.84
N THR A 72 -7.53 -6.82 -5.93
CA THR A 72 -7.77 -6.72 -4.48
C THR A 72 -6.54 -6.20 -3.73
N GLU A 73 -5.35 -6.33 -4.31
CA GLU A 73 -4.09 -5.84 -3.75
C GLU A 73 -3.30 -4.97 -4.74
N LEU A 74 -2.91 -3.78 -4.32
CA LEU A 74 -2.08 -2.85 -5.09
C LEU A 74 -0.84 -2.46 -4.29
N ASN A 75 0.33 -2.76 -4.84
CA ASN A 75 1.62 -2.41 -4.26
C ASN A 75 2.35 -1.42 -5.17
N LEU A 76 2.65 -0.24 -4.64
CA LEU A 76 3.30 0.84 -5.36
C LEU A 76 4.66 1.10 -4.73
N LYS A 77 5.72 1.10 -5.55
CA LYS A 77 7.08 1.36 -5.09
C LYS A 77 7.76 2.39 -5.97
N LYS A 78 8.26 3.49 -5.39
CA LYS A 78 8.94 4.55 -6.14
C LYS A 78 8.09 5.09 -7.30
N CYS A 79 6.77 5.08 -7.14
CA CYS A 79 5.85 5.62 -8.13
C CYS A 79 5.57 7.10 -7.85
N THR A 80 5.14 7.85 -8.86
CA THR A 80 4.53 9.17 -8.70
C THR A 80 3.02 9.01 -8.86
N LEU A 81 2.25 9.52 -7.91
CA LEU A 81 0.80 9.54 -7.92
C LEU A 81 0.33 10.97 -8.20
N VAL A 82 -0.04 11.22 -9.45
CA VAL A 82 -0.50 12.54 -9.89
C VAL A 82 -1.99 12.69 -9.61
N LYS A 83 -2.36 13.86 -9.11
CA LYS A 83 -3.75 14.24 -8.86
C LYS A 83 -4.66 13.97 -10.06
N GLY A 84 -5.85 13.45 -9.80
CA GLY A 84 -6.91 13.42 -10.79
C GLY A 84 -8.23 12.96 -10.21
N LYS A 85 -9.28 13.08 -11.02
CA LYS A 85 -10.60 12.54 -10.68
C LYS A 85 -10.60 11.05 -10.97
N ILE A 86 -10.96 10.25 -9.98
CA ILE A 86 -11.06 8.80 -10.14
C ILE A 86 -12.35 8.36 -9.44
N ILE A 87 -12.93 7.29 -9.93
CA ILE A 87 -14.17 6.72 -9.39
C ILE A 87 -13.81 5.85 -8.18
N GLN A 88 -14.71 5.78 -7.21
CA GLN A 88 -14.64 4.86 -6.08
C GLN A 88 -14.39 3.42 -6.56
N ASN A 89 -13.53 2.69 -5.85
CA ASN A 89 -13.25 1.28 -6.11
C ASN A 89 -13.62 0.45 -4.87
N ASP A 90 -14.50 -0.52 -5.08
CA ASP A 90 -15.04 -1.37 -4.02
C ASP A 90 -14.40 -2.77 -3.98
N SER A 91 -13.32 -3.00 -4.73
CA SER A 91 -12.62 -4.29 -4.80
C SER A 91 -11.30 -4.30 -4.05
N LEU A 92 -10.61 -3.17 -3.99
CA LEU A 92 -9.29 -3.05 -3.38
C LEU A 92 -9.41 -3.18 -1.86
N GLN A 93 -8.72 -4.17 -1.32
CA GLN A 93 -8.66 -4.48 0.10
C GLN A 93 -7.31 -4.07 0.69
N LYS A 94 -6.23 -4.24 -0.09
CA LYS A 94 -4.87 -3.96 0.36
C LYS A 94 -4.16 -2.94 -0.51
N LEU A 95 -3.63 -1.89 0.12
CA LEU A 95 -2.82 -0.87 -0.52
C LEU A 95 -1.48 -0.67 0.20
N THR A 96 -0.38 -0.87 -0.52
CA THR A 96 0.97 -0.55 -0.05
C THR A 96 1.58 0.54 -0.92
N ILE A 97 2.14 1.57 -0.30
CA ILE A 97 2.80 2.71 -0.94
C ILE A 97 4.18 2.90 -0.31
N LEU A 98 5.23 2.63 -1.08
CA LEU A 98 6.61 2.64 -0.60
C LEU A 98 7.48 3.60 -1.39
N ASN A 99 8.05 4.62 -0.74
CA ASN A 99 8.93 5.61 -1.36
C ASN A 99 8.29 6.31 -2.58
N CYS A 100 6.97 6.48 -2.58
CA CYS A 100 6.25 7.11 -3.69
C CYS A 100 6.17 8.62 -3.51
N ASN A 101 6.14 9.35 -4.63
CA ASN A 101 5.79 10.77 -4.64
C ASN A 101 4.26 10.92 -4.72
N ILE A 102 3.64 11.59 -3.75
CA ILE A 102 2.18 11.69 -3.63
C ILE A 102 1.78 13.16 -3.61
N ASP A 103 1.16 13.62 -4.69
CA ASP A 103 0.73 15.02 -4.80
C ASP A 103 -0.56 15.31 -4.00
N ASP A 104 -1.46 14.32 -3.91
CA ASP A 104 -2.79 14.47 -3.32
C ASP A 104 -3.27 13.16 -2.66
N TYR A 105 -3.34 13.14 -1.33
CA TYR A 105 -3.80 11.99 -0.56
C TYR A 105 -5.32 11.74 -0.64
N SER A 106 -6.10 12.62 -1.29
CA SER A 106 -7.55 12.41 -1.43
C SER A 106 -7.91 11.13 -2.18
N LEU A 107 -6.95 10.53 -2.89
CA LEU A 107 -7.11 9.20 -3.49
C LEU A 107 -7.49 8.12 -2.46
N LEU A 108 -7.11 8.27 -1.18
CA LEU A 108 -7.42 7.27 -0.15
C LEU A 108 -8.92 7.13 0.10
N LYS A 109 -9.70 8.20 -0.13
CA LYS A 109 -11.17 8.18 -0.02
C LYS A 109 -11.86 7.31 -1.08
N MET A 110 -11.13 6.89 -2.10
CA MET A 110 -11.66 6.07 -3.17
C MET A 110 -11.75 4.59 -2.80
N PHE A 111 -11.12 4.17 -1.70
CA PHE A 111 -11.01 2.77 -1.33
C PHE A 111 -11.72 2.50 0.01
N PRO A 112 -13.06 2.58 0.04
CA PRO A 112 -13.83 2.46 1.29
C PRO A 112 -13.79 1.07 1.91
N LYS A 113 -13.34 0.06 1.17
CA LYS A 113 -13.22 -1.34 1.63
C LYS A 113 -11.78 -1.78 1.90
N LEU A 114 -10.83 -0.85 2.02
CA LEU A 114 -9.49 -1.25 2.47
C LEU A 114 -9.56 -1.85 3.87
N ASP A 115 -8.94 -3.01 4.03
CA ASP A 115 -8.63 -3.62 5.32
C ASP A 115 -7.18 -3.34 5.74
N TYR A 116 -6.30 -3.11 4.77
CA TYR A 116 -4.89 -2.88 4.96
C TYR A 116 -4.42 -1.65 4.18
N LEU A 117 -3.82 -0.71 4.92
CA LEU A 117 -3.13 0.44 4.36
C LEU A 117 -1.71 0.53 4.94
N SER A 118 -0.72 0.57 4.05
CA SER A 118 0.67 0.87 4.42
C SER A 118 1.23 1.97 3.53
N ILE A 119 1.69 3.04 4.17
CA ILE A 119 2.40 4.15 3.54
C ILE A 119 3.75 4.28 4.25
N HIS A 120 4.83 4.14 3.51
CA HIS A 120 6.18 4.25 4.04
C HIS A 120 7.02 5.24 3.24
N ASN A 121 7.63 6.17 3.98
CA ASN A 121 8.56 7.18 3.47
C ASN A 121 8.02 7.88 2.21
N PRO A 122 6.78 8.42 2.25
CA PRO A 122 6.22 9.13 1.11
C PRO A 122 7.00 10.41 0.87
N VAL A 123 7.26 10.72 -0.39
CA VAL A 123 7.73 12.04 -0.82
C VAL A 123 6.49 12.88 -1.08
N SER A 124 6.25 13.91 -0.29
CA SER A 124 5.14 14.84 -0.52
C SER A 124 5.47 16.20 0.08
N SER A 125 5.02 17.27 -0.58
CA SER A 125 5.11 18.63 -0.05
C SER A 125 4.03 18.92 0.99
N ASN A 126 2.98 18.09 1.08
CA ASN A 126 1.85 18.28 1.99
C ASN A 126 1.80 17.14 3.01
N PRO A 127 1.53 17.44 4.30
CA PRO A 127 1.24 16.39 5.28
C PRO A 127 0.04 15.55 4.87
N LEU A 128 0.08 14.24 5.16
CA LEU A 128 -1.09 13.37 5.07
C LEU A 128 -2.11 13.79 6.15
N ASP A 129 -3.29 14.18 5.70
CA ASP A 129 -4.44 14.41 6.57
C ASP A 129 -5.09 13.09 6.96
N CYS A 130 -5.06 12.74 8.25
CA CYS A 130 -5.64 11.48 8.72
C CYS A 130 -7.17 11.40 8.53
N ASN A 131 -7.86 12.52 8.25
CA ASN A 131 -9.26 12.52 7.81
C ASN A 131 -9.50 11.83 6.45
N LEU A 132 -8.44 11.54 5.69
CA LEU A 132 -8.53 10.89 4.38
C LEU A 132 -8.40 9.37 4.48
N ILE A 133 -7.99 8.85 5.64
CA ILE A 133 -7.75 7.42 5.85
C ILE A 133 -9.10 6.70 6.03
N PRO A 134 -9.35 5.58 5.31
CA PRO A 134 -10.55 4.77 5.53
C PRO A 134 -10.64 4.20 6.95
N THR A 135 -11.86 4.11 7.48
CA THR A 135 -12.11 3.70 8.88
C THR A 135 -12.28 2.20 9.08
N GLU A 136 -12.46 1.42 8.00
CA GLU A 136 -12.68 -0.03 8.05
C GLU A 136 -11.38 -0.86 8.14
N LEU A 137 -10.23 -0.19 8.31
CA LEU A 137 -8.93 -0.85 8.33
C LEU A 137 -8.75 -1.73 9.58
N THR A 138 -8.19 -2.92 9.40
CA THR A 138 -7.64 -3.74 10.48
C THR A 138 -6.16 -3.47 10.69
N THR A 139 -5.46 -3.05 9.64
CA THR A 139 -4.02 -2.75 9.67
C THR A 139 -3.74 -1.39 9.05
N LEU A 140 -3.08 -0.54 9.83
CA LEU A 140 -2.62 0.77 9.40
C LEU A 140 -1.14 0.96 9.70
N ARG A 141 -0.34 1.23 8.67
CA ARG A 141 1.08 1.56 8.81
C ARG A 141 1.35 2.91 8.15
N LEU A 142 1.74 3.90 8.95
CA LEU A 142 2.11 5.24 8.50
C LEU A 142 3.53 5.53 8.99
N GLU A 143 4.50 5.01 8.26
CA GLU A 143 5.89 4.99 8.69
C GLU A 143 6.68 6.09 7.97
N SER A 144 7.47 6.84 8.72
CA SER A 144 8.21 8.01 8.22
C SER A 144 7.31 8.99 7.45
N CYS A 145 6.09 9.20 7.95
CA CYS A 145 5.09 10.06 7.34
C CYS A 145 5.04 11.42 8.03
N ASN A 146 4.84 12.49 7.26
CA ASN A 146 4.46 13.79 7.80
C ASN A 146 2.93 13.83 7.93
N LEU A 147 2.39 13.88 9.15
CA LEU A 147 0.95 13.75 9.42
C LEU A 147 0.34 15.06 9.93
N ARG A 148 -0.94 15.24 9.66
CA ARG A 148 -1.80 16.22 10.36
C ARG A 148 -3.11 15.57 10.78
N ASN A 149 -3.77 16.17 11.78
CA ASN A 149 -5.05 15.72 12.33
C ASN A 149 -5.00 14.25 12.80
N ILE A 150 -3.89 13.85 13.43
CA ILE A 150 -3.63 12.45 13.83
C ILE A 150 -4.71 11.86 14.73
N GLN A 151 -5.40 12.71 15.50
CA GLN A 151 -6.47 12.26 16.39
C GLN A 151 -7.58 11.49 15.67
N ASN A 152 -7.76 11.70 14.36
CA ASN A 152 -8.74 10.97 13.56
C ASN A 152 -8.40 9.51 13.31
N ILE A 153 -7.16 9.07 13.56
CA ILE A 153 -6.81 7.65 13.57
C ILE A 153 -7.66 6.91 14.61
N GLY A 154 -8.04 7.55 15.72
CA GLY A 154 -8.93 6.98 16.74
C GLY A 154 -10.32 6.59 16.23
N ASN A 155 -10.71 6.97 15.00
CA ASN A 155 -11.97 6.56 14.38
C ASN A 155 -11.88 5.20 13.66
N ILE A 156 -10.71 4.58 13.58
CA ILE A 156 -10.48 3.31 12.89
C ILE A 156 -10.69 2.15 13.89
N LEU A 157 -11.95 1.95 14.28
CA LEU A 157 -12.32 1.12 15.43
C LEU A 157 -12.03 -0.38 15.26
N ASN A 158 -11.67 -0.84 14.06
CA ASN A 158 -11.28 -2.22 13.78
C ASN A 158 -9.75 -2.41 13.72
N CYS A 159 -8.97 -1.34 13.92
CA CYS A 159 -7.52 -1.37 13.79
C CYS A 159 -6.89 -2.17 14.95
N ASN A 160 -6.35 -3.35 14.63
CA ASN A 160 -5.64 -4.19 15.59
C ASN A 160 -4.11 -4.08 15.47
N MET A 161 -3.62 -3.52 14.36
CA MET A 161 -2.20 -3.34 14.09
C MET A 161 -1.95 -1.92 13.58
N LEU A 162 -1.24 -1.15 14.40
CA LEU A 162 -0.85 0.22 14.07
C LEU A 162 0.67 0.33 14.04
N SER A 163 1.22 0.94 12.99
CA SER A 163 2.62 1.36 12.94
C SER A 163 2.76 2.85 12.65
N LEU A 164 3.54 3.53 13.48
CA LEU A 164 3.93 4.94 13.39
C LEU A 164 5.46 5.11 13.48
N LEU A 165 6.24 4.06 13.18
CA LEU A 165 7.70 4.14 13.21
C LEU A 165 8.22 5.25 12.28
N GLY A 166 9.12 6.09 12.80
CA GLY A 166 9.67 7.24 12.08
C GLY A 166 8.73 8.42 11.91
N THR A 167 7.51 8.32 12.44
CA THR A 167 6.52 9.38 12.38
C THR A 167 6.50 10.10 13.72
N THR A 168 6.56 11.43 13.69
CA THR A 168 6.44 12.25 14.89
C THR A 168 4.99 12.63 15.13
N VAL A 169 4.55 12.56 16.39
CA VAL A 169 3.15 12.80 16.76
C VAL A 169 3.07 13.72 17.98
N SER A 170 2.08 14.61 17.98
CA SER A 170 1.96 15.63 19.04
C SER A 170 1.25 15.14 20.31
N SER A 171 0.45 14.06 20.21
CA SER A 171 -0.24 13.40 21.32
C SER A 171 -0.60 11.97 20.89
N LEU A 172 -0.82 11.09 21.87
CA LEU A 172 -1.20 9.69 21.69
C LEU A 172 -2.63 9.38 22.16
N ASP A 173 -3.42 10.39 22.55
CA ASP A 173 -4.76 10.21 23.13
C ASP A 173 -5.71 9.42 22.22
N PHE A 174 -5.49 9.44 20.90
CA PHE A 174 -6.28 8.65 19.96
C PHE A 174 -6.13 7.14 20.14
N LEU A 175 -5.03 6.67 20.72
CA LEU A 175 -4.78 5.25 20.97
C LEU A 175 -5.83 4.65 21.91
N ASP A 176 -6.40 5.44 22.82
CA ASP A 176 -7.43 5.01 23.78
C ASP A 176 -8.68 4.43 23.10
N ASN A 177 -8.91 4.76 21.83
CA ASN A 177 -10.06 4.32 21.07
C ASN A 177 -9.81 3.07 20.21
N LEU A 178 -8.57 2.57 20.17
CA LEU A 178 -8.16 1.51 19.24
C LEU A 178 -8.03 0.15 19.95
N PRO A 179 -8.59 -0.94 19.40
CA PRO A 179 -8.42 -2.28 19.95
C PRO A 179 -7.09 -2.92 19.51
N LEU A 180 -5.97 -2.26 19.82
CA LEU A 180 -4.65 -2.69 19.34
C LEU A 180 -4.20 -4.01 19.99
N GLN A 181 -3.76 -4.93 19.14
CA GLN A 181 -2.99 -6.13 19.51
C GLN A 181 -1.49 -5.90 19.29
N SER A 182 -1.13 -5.09 18.29
CA SER A 182 0.27 -4.76 18.01
C SER A 182 0.43 -3.27 17.70
N LEU A 183 1.38 -2.62 18.37
CA LEU A 183 1.76 -1.24 18.16
C LEU A 183 3.25 -1.13 17.84
N TYR A 184 3.57 -0.54 16.70
CA TYR A 184 4.94 -0.22 16.29
C TYR A 184 5.14 1.29 16.36
N ILE A 185 6.05 1.76 17.21
CA ILE A 185 6.17 3.19 17.51
C ILE A 185 7.57 3.53 18.00
N ASN A 186 8.00 4.79 17.85
CA ASN A 186 9.36 5.17 18.25
C ASN A 186 9.59 5.00 19.75
N GLU A 187 10.80 4.61 20.14
CA GLU A 187 11.20 4.44 21.55
C GLU A 187 10.94 5.69 22.41
N GLU A 188 10.96 6.88 21.82
CA GLU A 188 10.72 8.16 22.51
C GLU A 188 9.34 8.23 23.19
N TYR A 189 8.37 7.42 22.72
CA TYR A 189 7.00 7.41 23.24
C TYR A 189 6.78 6.37 24.36
N ASN A 190 7.77 5.52 24.67
CA ASN A 190 7.62 4.40 25.62
C ASN A 190 7.07 4.80 26.98
N ALA A 191 7.50 5.96 27.51
CA ALA A 191 7.04 6.43 28.81
C ALA A 191 5.54 6.80 28.82
N THR A 192 5.00 7.22 27.68
CA THR A 192 3.62 7.69 27.54
C THR A 192 2.67 6.57 27.10
N ILE A 193 3.14 5.60 26.32
CA ILE A 193 2.28 4.55 25.74
C ILE A 193 1.57 3.72 26.82
N SER A 194 2.24 3.46 27.96
CA SER A 194 1.68 2.64 29.04
C SER A 194 0.34 3.13 29.61
N SER A 195 -0.01 4.41 29.44
CA SER A 195 -1.31 4.95 29.86
C SER A 195 -2.42 4.82 28.81
N HIS A 196 -2.11 4.39 27.59
CA HIS A 196 -3.01 4.44 26.44
C HIS A 196 -3.36 3.08 25.82
N ILE A 197 -2.58 2.04 26.11
CA ILE A 197 -2.79 0.71 25.53
C ILE A 197 -3.00 -0.34 26.61
N SER A 198 -3.66 -1.44 26.25
CA SER A 198 -3.84 -2.58 27.16
C SER A 198 -2.53 -3.32 27.38
N ASP A 199 -2.41 -4.02 28.53
CA ASP A 199 -1.29 -4.91 28.83
C ASP A 199 -1.16 -6.10 27.85
N GLU A 200 -2.22 -6.39 27.08
CA GLU A 200 -2.25 -7.42 26.05
C GLU A 200 -1.68 -6.94 24.70
N CYS A 201 -1.45 -5.63 24.54
CA CYS A 201 -0.90 -5.07 23.31
C CYS A 201 0.62 -5.22 23.26
N GLU A 202 1.11 -5.87 22.20
CA GLU A 202 2.55 -5.99 21.95
C GLU A 202 3.13 -4.71 21.36
N VAL A 203 4.13 -4.13 22.04
CA VAL A 203 4.80 -2.90 21.61
C VAL A 203 6.17 -3.18 21.02
N TYR A 204 6.42 -2.64 19.84
CA TYR A 204 7.65 -2.82 19.07
C TYR A 204 8.25 -1.47 18.70
N ASN A 205 9.56 -1.31 18.97
CA ASN A 205 10.22 -0.03 18.76
C ASN A 205 11.36 -0.05 17.73
N ASP A 206 11.58 -1.18 17.07
CA ASP A 206 12.75 -1.37 16.20
C ASP A 206 12.40 -1.30 14.70
N PHE A 207 13.06 -0.36 14.03
CA PHE A 207 13.15 -0.25 12.57
C PHE A 207 13.82 -1.45 11.86
N ARG A 208 14.41 -2.40 12.59
CA ARG A 208 15.15 -3.52 11.98
C ARG A 208 14.27 -4.72 11.62
N LEU A 209 13.01 -4.76 12.04
CA LEU A 209 12.05 -5.82 11.66
C LEU A 209 11.57 -5.71 10.20
N TRP A 210 12.08 -4.73 9.45
CA TRP A 210 11.65 -4.35 8.09
C TRP A 210 12.06 -5.31 6.97
N ARG A 211 12.83 -6.35 7.27
CA ARG A 211 13.31 -7.31 6.27
C ARG A 211 12.31 -8.38 5.87
N ILE A 212 11.05 -8.29 6.32
CA ILE A 212 10.01 -9.25 5.94
C ILE A 212 8.81 -8.47 5.39
N LEU A 213 8.97 -7.91 4.18
CA LEU A 213 7.82 -7.76 3.29
C LEU A 213 7.44 -9.16 2.79
N PRO A 214 6.15 -9.52 2.69
CA PRO A 214 5.71 -10.84 2.21
C PRO A 214 6.14 -11.22 0.77
N ASN A 215 6.85 -10.35 0.04
CA ASN A 215 7.21 -10.56 -1.37
C ASN A 215 8.73 -10.61 -1.65
N GLU A 216 9.61 -10.67 -0.63
CA GLU A 216 11.02 -11.02 -0.90
C GLU A 216 11.24 -12.52 -1.17
N SER A 217 10.22 -13.36 -0.95
CA SER A 217 10.22 -14.80 -1.25
C SER A 217 10.09 -15.14 -2.74
N SER A 218 9.83 -14.17 -3.63
CA SER A 218 9.92 -14.37 -5.08
C SER A 218 11.29 -14.03 -5.68
N ARG A 219 12.30 -13.72 -4.84
CA ARG A 219 13.71 -13.84 -5.27
C ARG A 219 14.18 -15.27 -5.06
N HIS A 220 13.68 -16.18 -5.89
CA HIS A 220 14.24 -17.52 -5.99
C HIS A 220 14.68 -17.83 -7.42
N ARG A 221 16.01 -17.98 -7.51
CA ARG A 221 16.87 -18.54 -8.56
C ARG A 221 17.37 -17.57 -9.63
#